data_AF-A0A3M1FSF8-F1
#
_entry.id   AF-A0A3M1FSF8-F1
#
_cell.length_a   1.000
_cell.length_b   1.000
_cell.length_c   1.000
_cell.angle_alpha   90.00
_cell.angle_beta   90.00
_cell.angle_gamma   90.00
#
_symmetry.space_group_name_H-M   'P 1'
#
loop_
_entity.id
_entity.type
_entity.pdbx_description
1 polymer ?
#
loop_
_entity_poly.entity_id
_entity_poly.type
_entity_poly.pdbx_seq_one_letter_code
_entity_poly.pdbx_strand_id
1 'polypeptide(L)'
;QYRACNSNNCPVGIATQRADLRDRFDIERSAKRLVNFLEGTRHQLTEFARMCGRRRLADLGPQDVVTTDLALARYAGVRHAAEAYE
;
A
#
# COMPACT_ATOMS: atom_id res chain seq x y z
N GLN A 1 0.58 15.83 2.76
CA GLN A 1 0.64 15.89 1.27
C GLN A 1 0.26 17.30 0.83
N TYR A 2 1.03 17.95 -0.05
CA TYR A 2 0.83 19.38 -0.40
C TYR A 2 -0.37 19.68 -1.32
N ARG A 3 -0.94 18.66 -1.98
CA ARG A 3 -2.13 18.77 -2.85
C ARG A 3 -2.06 19.90 -3.91
N ALA A 4 -0.87 20.17 -4.43
CA ALA A 4 -0.60 21.27 -5.38
C ALA A 4 -0.24 20.79 -6.79
N CYS A 5 -0.56 19.55 -7.14
CA CYS A 5 -0.09 18.93 -8.39
C CYS A 5 -0.62 19.64 -9.65
N ASN A 6 -1.82 20.21 -9.58
CA ASN A 6 -2.50 20.87 -10.70
C ASN A 6 -2.13 22.36 -10.87
N SER A 7 -1.40 22.97 -9.93
CA SER A 7 -1.14 24.42 -9.93
C SER A 7 0.22 24.81 -10.50
N ASN A 8 1.01 23.83 -10.98
CA ASN A 8 2.41 24.01 -11.39
C ASN A 8 3.34 24.51 -10.26
N ASN A 9 2.86 24.55 -9.00
CA ASN A 9 3.59 25.07 -7.83
C ASN A 9 3.95 23.96 -6.84
N CYS A 10 4.29 22.76 -7.35
CA CYS A 10 4.74 21.67 -6.49
C CYS A 10 5.98 22.09 -5.69
N PRO A 11 5.91 22.18 -4.35
CA PRO A 11 7.00 22.77 -3.55
C PRO A 11 8.26 21.90 -3.51
N VAL A 12 8.11 20.61 -3.86
CA VAL A 12 9.16 19.58 -3.84
C VAL A 12 9.65 19.19 -5.24
N GLY A 13 9.23 19.91 -6.29
CA GLY A 13 9.79 19.75 -7.63
C GLY A 13 9.29 18.54 -8.44
N ILE A 14 8.28 17.81 -7.97
CA ILE A 14 7.76 16.61 -8.66
C ILE A 14 6.77 16.98 -9.78
N ALA A 15 5.71 17.73 -9.46
CA ALA A 15 4.62 18.06 -10.39
C ALA A 15 4.69 19.54 -10.80
N THR A 16 5.78 19.93 -11.47
CA THR A 16 6.01 21.31 -11.94
C THR A 16 6.94 21.33 -13.15
N GLN A 17 6.73 22.29 -14.04
CA GLN A 17 7.62 22.57 -15.17
C GLN A 17 8.55 23.76 -14.89
N ARG A 18 8.30 24.51 -13.82
CA ARG A 18 9.12 25.66 -13.42
C ARG A 18 10.53 25.20 -13.04
N ALA A 19 11.56 25.76 -13.69
CA ALA A 19 12.95 25.35 -13.48
C ALA A 19 13.39 25.49 -12.01
N ASP A 20 13.08 26.63 -11.37
CA ASP A 20 13.41 26.92 -9.96
C ASP A 20 12.79 25.92 -8.96
N LEU A 21 11.68 25.29 -9.33
CA LEU A 21 11.03 24.26 -8.51
C LEU A 21 11.55 22.85 -8.86
N ARG A 22 11.81 22.55 -10.14
CA ARG A 22 12.38 21.26 -10.58
C ARG A 22 13.74 21.00 -9.95
N ASP A 23 14.56 22.03 -9.80
CA ASP A 23 15.90 21.93 -9.19
C ASP A 23 15.87 21.48 -7.71
N ARG A 24 14.69 21.51 -7.07
CA ARG A 24 14.50 21.05 -5.68
C ARG A 24 14.39 19.53 -5.58
N PHE A 25 14.17 18.83 -6.69
CA PHE A 25 14.00 17.38 -6.69
C PHE A 25 15.34 16.65 -6.74
N ASP A 26 15.72 16.04 -5.62
CA ASP A 26 16.90 15.18 -5.52
C ASP A 26 16.58 13.76 -6.02
N ILE A 27 17.02 13.44 -7.24
CA ILE A 27 16.72 12.17 -7.92
C ILE A 27 17.31 10.98 -7.15
N GLU A 28 18.59 11.04 -6.77
CA GLU A 28 19.30 9.94 -6.13
C GLU A 28 18.70 9.58 -4.77
N ARG A 29 18.45 10.60 -3.95
CA ARG A 29 17.81 10.40 -2.64
C ARG A 29 16.40 9.85 -2.79
N SER A 30 15.64 10.33 -3.78
CA SER A 30 14.27 9.90 -4.01
C SER A 30 14.21 8.46 -4.53
N ALA A 31 15.11 8.08 -5.43
CA ALA A 31 15.25 6.71 -5.91
C ALA A 31 15.57 5.74 -4.77
N LYS A 32 16.53 6.07 -3.90
CA LYS A 32 16.85 5.25 -2.73
C LYS A 32 15.66 5.06 -1.79
N ARG A 33 14.87 6.13 -1.57
CA ARG A 33 13.65 6.06 -0.75
C ARG A 33 12.59 5.16 -1.38
N LEU A 34 12.40 5.23 -2.69
CA LEU A 34 11.47 4.37 -3.42
C LEU A 34 11.88 2.90 -3.29
N VAL A 35 13.16 2.58 -3.49
CA VAL A 35 13.67 1.21 -3.32
C VAL A 35 13.42 0.69 -1.91
N ASN A 36 13.76 1.48 -0.88
CA ASN A 36 13.53 1.07 0.50
C ASN A 36 12.04 0.83 0.82
N PHE A 37 11.16 1.69 0.29
CA PHE A 37 9.72 1.52 0.43
C PHE A 37 9.26 0.20 -0.21
N LEU A 38 9.62 -0.03 -1.48
CA LEU A 38 9.21 -1.23 -2.21
C LEU A 38 9.73 -2.52 -1.57
N GLU A 39 11.00 -2.56 -1.15
CA GLU A 39 11.58 -3.72 -0.47
C GLU A 39 10.91 -3.97 0.89
N GLY A 40 10.66 -2.91 1.66
CA GLY A 40 9.94 -3.00 2.93
C GLY A 40 8.51 -3.53 2.75
N THR A 41 7.76 -2.98 1.80
CA THR A 41 6.42 -3.45 1.45
C THR A 41 6.44 -4.90 0.99
N ARG A 42 7.37 -5.28 0.11
CA ARG A 42 7.52 -6.67 -0.35
C ARG A 42 7.77 -7.62 0.82
N HIS A 43 8.66 -7.25 1.73
CA HIS A 43 8.96 -8.08 2.91
C HIS A 43 7.71 -8.27 3.79
N GLN A 44 7.00 -7.17 4.12
CA GLN A 44 5.78 -7.25 4.92
C GLN A 44 4.68 -8.09 4.26
N LEU A 45 4.44 -7.90 2.96
CA LEU A 45 3.46 -8.70 2.22
C LEU A 45 3.83 -10.20 2.21
N THR A 46 5.13 -10.51 2.11
CA THR A 46 5.62 -11.89 2.15
C THR A 46 5.36 -12.52 3.52
N GLU A 47 5.59 -11.79 4.61
CA GLU A 47 5.28 -12.26 5.97
C GLU A 47 3.78 -12.50 6.16
N PHE A 48 2.92 -11.59 5.69
CA PHE A 48 1.46 -11.81 5.73
C PHE A 48 1.04 -13.07 4.98
N ALA A 49 1.55 -13.29 3.77
CA ALA A 49 1.25 -14.49 3.02
C ALA A 49 1.67 -15.76 3.78
N ARG A 50 2.86 -15.75 4.41
CA ARG A 50 3.35 -16.88 5.23
C ARG A 50 2.47 -17.12 6.45
N MET A 51 2.05 -16.08 7.16
CA MET A 51 1.14 -16.17 8.30
C MET A 51 -0.20 -16.79 7.91
N CYS A 52 -0.68 -16.52 6.69
CA CYS A 52 -1.89 -17.13 6.12
C CYS A 52 -1.64 -18.53 5.50
N GLY A 53 -0.45 -19.11 5.62
CA GLY A 53 -0.11 -20.41 5.02
C GLY A 53 -0.01 -20.40 3.49
N ARG A 54 0.15 -19.23 2.87
CA ARG A 54 0.24 -19.03 1.42
C ARG A 54 1.70 -18.94 0.96
N ARG A 55 1.99 -19.51 -0.22
CA ARG A 55 3.34 -19.50 -0.82
C ARG A 55 3.58 -18.29 -1.72
N ARG A 56 2.53 -17.75 -2.33
CA ARG A 56 2.59 -16.58 -3.23
C ARG A 56 1.59 -15.53 -2.76
N LEU A 57 1.90 -14.26 -2.98
CA LEU A 57 0.95 -13.16 -2.71
C LEU A 57 -0.36 -13.32 -3.49
N ALA A 58 -0.28 -13.84 -4.72
CA ALA A 58 -1.45 -14.11 -5.56
C ALA A 58 -2.34 -15.25 -5.03
N ASP A 59 -1.88 -16.03 -4.05
CA ASP A 59 -2.69 -17.07 -3.41
C ASP A 59 -3.54 -16.50 -2.26
N LEU A 60 -3.35 -15.23 -1.89
CA LEU A 60 -4.20 -14.54 -0.92
C LEU A 60 -5.59 -14.28 -1.52
N GLY A 61 -6.62 -14.51 -0.73
CA GLY A 61 -8.01 -14.26 -1.14
C GLY A 61 -8.92 -13.94 0.05
N PRO A 62 -10.23 -13.77 -0.22
CA PRO A 62 -11.21 -13.43 0.82
C PRO A 62 -11.25 -14.42 1.99
N GLN A 63 -10.91 -15.69 1.75
CA GLN A 63 -10.85 -16.72 2.79
C GLN A 63 -9.78 -16.45 3.87
N ASP A 64 -8.77 -15.64 3.55
CA ASP A 64 -7.66 -15.26 4.44
C ASP A 64 -7.99 -14.02 5.28
N VAL A 65 -9.18 -13.43 5.11
CA VAL A 65 -9.69 -12.28 5.87
C VAL A 65 -10.83 -12.72 6.78
N VAL A 66 -10.92 -12.11 7.96
CA VAL A 66 -11.98 -12.34 8.93
C VAL A 66 -12.44 -11.00 9.52
N THR A 67 -13.71 -10.90 9.90
CA THR A 67 -14.27 -9.71 10.56
C THR A 67 -14.91 -10.06 11.91
N THR A 68 -14.94 -9.11 12.82
CA THR A 68 -15.74 -9.17 14.06
C THR A 68 -17.03 -8.35 13.96
N ASP A 69 -17.30 -7.78 12.79
CA ASP A 69 -18.52 -7.00 12.51
C ASP A 69 -19.55 -7.87 11.78
N LEU A 70 -20.73 -8.01 12.39
CA LEU A 70 -21.80 -8.85 11.86
C LEU A 70 -22.41 -8.31 10.55
N ALA A 71 -22.52 -6.99 10.39
CA ALA A 71 -23.04 -6.39 9.17
C ALA A 71 -22.05 -6.61 8.02
N LEU A 72 -20.75 -6.45 8.28
CA LEU A 72 -19.72 -6.70 7.29
C LEU A 72 -19.69 -8.18 6.89
N ALA A 73 -19.83 -9.09 7.86
CA ALA A 73 -19.92 -10.51 7.55
C ALA A 73 -21.12 -10.85 6.66
N ARG A 74 -22.28 -10.25 6.95
CA ARG A 74 -23.52 -10.48 6.20
C ARG A 74 -23.49 -9.92 4.77
N TYR A 75 -22.84 -8.77 4.54
CA TYR A 75 -22.97 -8.04 3.28
C TYR A 75 -21.69 -7.98 2.42
N ALA A 76 -20.51 -8.23 2.98
CA ALA A 76 -19.23 -8.08 2.26
C ALA A 76 -18.57 -9.42 1.87
N GLY A 77 -19.19 -10.57 2.18
CA GLY A 77 -18.62 -11.88 1.85
C GLY A 77 -17.34 -12.20 2.62
N VAL A 78 -17.17 -11.62 3.81
CA VAL A 78 -16.04 -11.88 4.73
C VAL A 78 -16.55 -12.71 5.90
N ARG A 79 -15.85 -13.76 6.28
CA ARG A 79 -16.27 -14.63 7.39
C ARG A 79 -16.29 -13.89 8.72
N HIS A 80 -17.29 -14.13 9.58
CA HIS A 80 -17.24 -13.64 10.95
C HIS A 80 -16.30 -14.49 11.81
N ALA A 81 -15.57 -13.89 12.76
CA ALA A 81 -14.59 -14.57 13.62
C ALA A 81 -15.20 -15.62 14.58
N ALA A 82 -16.52 -15.57 14.78
CA ALA A 82 -17.24 -16.55 15.59
C ALA A 82 -17.72 -17.79 14.79
N GLU A 83 -17.55 -17.80 13.47
CA GLU A 83 -17.84 -18.96 12.63
C GLU A 83 -16.69 -19.97 12.72
N ALA A 84 -16.99 -21.26 12.60
CA ALA A 84 -15.97 -22.31 12.62
C ALA A 84 -14.99 -22.16 11.45
N TYR A 85 -13.71 -22.45 11.70
CA TYR A 85 -12.68 -22.51 10.67
C TYR A 85 -12.72 -23.90 10.03
N GLU A 86 -13.23 -23.99 8.80
CA GLU A 86 -13.25 -25.22 7.97
C GLU A 86 -11.94 -25.43 7.21
#